data_AF-A0A2D0L0A5-F1
#
_entry.id   AF-A0A2D0L0A5-F1
#
_cell.length_a   1.000
_cell.length_b   1.000
_cell.length_c   1.000
_cell.angle_alpha   90.00
_cell.angle_beta   90.00
_cell.angle_gamma   90.00
#
_symmetry.space_group_name_H-M   'P 1'
#
loop_
_entity.id
_entity.type
_entity.pdbx_description
1 polymer ?
#
loop_
_entity_poly.entity_id
_entity_poly.type
_entity_poly.pdbx_seq_one_letter_code
_entity_poly.pdbx_strand_id
1 'polypeptide(L)' 'MKEAVEQAIIIAEQRDSKLINKPDLKQAMNYWRTHTTKIGLTGCHSPHSLRYAWTQDALAFYQQNGFSREEARALISMK' A
#
# COMPACT_ATOMS: atom_id res chain seq x y z
N MET A 1 3.86 -10.56 -20.97
CA MET A 1 4.37 -9.65 -19.91
C MET A 1 4.29 -8.18 -20.32
N LYS A 2 4.71 -7.83 -21.55
CA LYS A 2 4.61 -6.45 -22.08
C LYS A 2 3.16 -5.90 -22.10
N GLU A 3 2.21 -6.69 -22.60
CA GLU A 3 0.79 -6.30 -22.65
C GLU A 3 0.21 -6.00 -21.26
N ALA A 4 0.53 -6.82 -20.26
CA ALA A 4 0.05 -6.62 -18.89
C ALA A 4 0.59 -5.31 -18.27
N VAL A 5 1.83 -4.93 -18.60
CA VAL A 5 2.43 -3.67 -18.15
C VAL A 5 1.81 -2.48 -18.88
N GLU A 6 1.61 -2.57 -20.18
CA GLU A 6 0.94 -1.53 -20.98
C GLU A 6 -0.49 -1.28 -20.49
N GLN A 7 -1.25 -2.35 -20.22
CA GLN A 7 -2.58 -2.25 -19.64
C GLN A 7 -2.55 -1.62 -18.24
N ALA A 8 -1.58 -1.96 -17.40
CA ALA A 8 -1.44 -1.36 -16.08
C ALA A 8 -1.14 0.16 -16.17
N ILE A 9 -0.32 0.59 -17.13
CA ILE A 9 -0.02 2.01 -17.36
C ILE A 9 -1.28 2.77 -17.78
N ILE A 10 -2.02 2.26 -18.78
CA ILE A 10 -3.27 2.89 -19.24
C ILE A 10 -4.28 3.03 -18.09
N ILE A 11 -4.44 1.96 -17.29
CA ILE A 11 -5.34 1.99 -16.12
C ILE A 11 -4.89 3.02 -15.08
N ALA A 12 -3.57 3.15 -14.84
CA ALA A 12 -3.04 4.12 -13.90
C ALA A 12 -3.26 5.56 -14.40
N GLU A 13 -3.01 5.83 -15.68
CA GLU A 13 -3.23 7.16 -16.30
C GLU A 13 -4.69 7.61 -16.17
N GLN A 14 -5.65 6.70 -16.35
CA GLN A 14 -7.08 6.97 -16.17
C GLN A 14 -7.50 7.23 -14.72
N ARG A 15 -6.62 6.95 -13.74
CA ARG A 15 -6.93 6.95 -12.30
C ARG A 15 -5.96 7.82 -11.50
N ASP A 16 -5.53 8.94 -12.07
CA ASP A 16 -4.57 9.87 -11.44
C ASP A 16 -3.26 9.17 -11.00
N SER A 17 -2.70 8.36 -11.89
CA SER A 17 -1.51 7.53 -11.65
C SER A 17 -1.69 6.43 -10.59
N LYS A 18 -2.93 6.00 -10.30
CA LYS A 18 -3.22 4.95 -9.30
C LYS A 18 -3.71 3.66 -9.94
N LEU A 19 -2.99 2.56 -9.72
CA LEU A 19 -3.45 1.23 -10.10
C LEU A 19 -4.67 0.79 -9.28
N ILE A 20 -4.67 1.10 -7.98
CA ILE A 20 -5.75 0.81 -7.06
C ILE A 20 -6.45 2.13 -6.72
N ASN A 21 -7.64 2.33 -7.29
CA ASN A 21 -8.44 3.52 -7.02
C ASN A 21 -9.19 3.35 -5.69
N LYS A 22 -8.54 3.74 -4.59
CA LYS A 22 -9.13 3.80 -3.25
C LYS A 22 -8.90 5.19 -2.62
N PRO A 23 -9.77 5.60 -1.69
CA PRO A 23 -9.73 6.95 -1.10
C PRO A 23 -8.45 7.22 -0.33
N ASP A 24 -7.94 6.19 0.34
CA ASP A 24 -6.72 6.26 1.14
C ASP A 24 -5.83 5.02 0.93
N LEU A 25 -4.56 5.18 1.29
CA LEU A 25 -3.53 4.17 1.10
C LEU A 25 -3.79 2.91 1.96
N LYS A 26 -4.47 3.05 3.10
CA LYS A 26 -4.83 1.91 3.98
C LYS A 26 -5.88 1.02 3.31
N GLN A 27 -6.90 1.62 2.69
CA GLN A 27 -7.92 0.91 1.93
C GLN A 27 -7.32 0.25 0.69
N ALA A 28 -6.40 0.92 0.00
CA ALA A 28 -5.66 0.34 -1.12
C ALA A 28 -4.85 -0.90 -0.68
N MET A 29 -4.13 -0.80 0.45
CA MET A 29 -3.36 -1.89 1.03
C MET A 29 -4.23 -3.09 1.41
N ASN A 30 -5.34 -2.83 2.10
CA ASN A 30 -6.26 -3.89 2.52
C ASN A 30 -6.88 -4.59 1.30
N TYR A 31 -7.33 -3.83 0.30
CA TYR A 31 -7.86 -4.37 -0.94
C TYR A 31 -6.84 -5.27 -1.64
N TRP A 32 -5.60 -4.81 -1.79
CA TRP A 32 -4.54 -5.57 -2.44
C TRP A 32 -4.19 -6.85 -1.67
N ARG A 33 -4.07 -6.76 -0.34
CA ARG A 33 -3.81 -7.92 0.53
C ARG A 33 -4.92 -8.96 0.40
N THR A 34 -6.19 -8.54 0.45
CA THR A 34 -7.32 -9.47 0.31
C THR A 34 -7.34 -10.12 -1.07
N HIS A 35 -7.08 -9.36 -2.13
CA HIS A 35 -7.06 -9.89 -3.50
C HIS A 35 -5.93 -10.90 -3.70
N THR A 36 -4.71 -10.58 -3.24
CA THR A 36 -3.54 -11.47 -3.33
C THR A 36 -3.67 -12.72 -2.46
N THR A 37 -4.24 -12.60 -1.26
CA THR A 37 -4.55 -13.75 -0.39
C THR A 37 -5.53 -14.71 -1.07
N LYS A 38 -6.56 -14.18 -1.75
CA LYS A 38 -7.56 -15.01 -2.47
C LYS A 38 -6.95 -15.82 -3.61
N ILE A 39 -5.89 -15.34 -4.24
CA ILE A 39 -5.18 -16.04 -5.32
C ILE A 39 -3.98 -16.87 -4.80
N GLY A 40 -3.88 -17.07 -3.49
CA GLY A 40 -2.88 -17.94 -2.87
C GLY A 40 -1.52 -17.29 -2.60
N LEU A 41 -1.35 -15.99 -2.87
CA LEU A 41 -0.12 -15.25 -2.58
C LEU A 41 -0.02 -14.93 -1.07
N THR A 42 0.37 -15.95 -0.31
CA THR A 42 0.51 -15.92 1.16
C THR A 42 1.95 -16.24 1.58
N GLY A 43 2.28 -16.02 2.86
CA GLY A 43 3.63 -16.26 3.37
C GLY A 43 4.68 -15.39 2.68
N CYS A 44 5.73 -16.02 2.15
CA CYS A 44 6.84 -15.35 1.45
C CYS A 44 6.41 -14.69 0.12
N HIS A 45 5.26 -15.06 -0.44
CA HIS A 45 4.72 -14.48 -1.66
C HIS A 45 3.71 -13.35 -1.40
N SER A 46 3.52 -12.96 -0.13
CA SER A 46 2.66 -11.84 0.21
C SER A 46 3.21 -10.54 -0.39
N PRO A 47 2.37 -9.65 -0.95
CA PRO A 47 2.84 -8.39 -1.49
C PRO A 47 3.25 -7.42 -0.37
N HIS A 48 4.56 -7.27 -0.13
CA HIS A 48 5.09 -6.38 0.90
C HIS A 48 5.25 -4.91 0.46
N SER A 49 5.30 -4.63 -0.84
CA SER A 49 5.56 -3.29 -1.39
C SER A 49 4.57 -2.23 -0.90
N LEU A 50 3.26 -2.52 -0.98
CA LEU A 50 2.23 -1.58 -0.54
C LEU A 50 2.24 -1.36 0.99
N ARG A 51 2.65 -2.38 1.76
CA ARG A 51 2.82 -2.27 3.21
C ARG A 51 3.95 -1.29 3.53
N TYR A 52 5.09 -1.39 2.84
CA TYR A 52 6.19 -0.45 3.02
C TYR A 52 5.81 0.97 2.65
N ALA A 53 5.12 1.18 1.52
CA ALA A 53 4.63 2.49 1.12
C ALA A 53 3.69 3.09 2.20
N TRP A 54 2.75 2.29 2.69
CA TRP A 54 1.85 2.71 3.77
C TRP A 54 2.57 3.03 5.08
N THR A 55 3.53 2.19 5.49
CA THR A 55 4.32 2.42 6.71
C THR A 55 5.14 3.70 6.62
N GLN A 56 5.70 4.03 5.46
CA GLN A 56 6.47 5.27 5.27
C GLN A 56 5.56 6.50 5.35
N ASP A 57 4.42 6.47 4.66
CA ASP A 57 3.44 7.56 4.67
C ASP A 57 2.87 7.80 6.08
N ALA A 58 2.50 6.72 6.78
CA ALA A 58 2.03 6.79 8.16
C ALA A 58 3.12 7.33 9.12
N LEU A 59 4.38 6.93 8.92
CA LEU A 59 5.49 7.44 9.72
C LEU A 59 5.66 8.95 9.53
N ALA A 60 5.67 9.41 8.27
CA ALA A 60 5.76 10.83 7.95
C ALA A 60 4.60 11.63 8.55
N PHE A 61 3.37 11.11 8.43
CA PHE A 61 2.19 11.71 9.03
C PHE A 61 2.35 11.87 10.56
N TYR A 62 2.70 10.81 11.29
CA TYR A 62 2.84 10.92 12.75
C TYR A 62 4.00 11.83 13.16
N GLN A 63 5.12 11.81 12.45
CA GLN A 63 6.23 12.72 12.72
C GLN A 63 5.85 14.19 12.52
N GLN A 64 5.09 14.50 11.47
CA GLN A 64 4.56 15.86 11.26
C GLN A 64 3.57 16.31 12.34
N ASN A 65 2.88 15.36 12.99
CA ASN A 65 1.98 15.62 14.11
C ASN A 65 2.71 15.67 15.48
N GLY A 66 4.05 15.73 15.48
CA GLY A 66 4.85 15.92 16.70
C GLY A 66 5.22 14.64 17.45
N PHE A 67 4.89 13.46 16.92
CA PHE A 67 5.31 12.19 17.50
C PHE A 67 6.77 11.91 17.21
N SER A 68 7.48 11.35 18.20
CA SER A 68 8.80 10.78 17.99
C SER A 68 8.73 9.58 17.04
N ARG A 69 9.87 9.23 16.45
CA ARG A 69 9.96 8.08 15.54
C ARG A 69 9.55 6.77 16.21
N GLU A 70 9.80 6.63 17.51
CA GLU A 70 9.49 5.44 18.30
C GLU A 70 7.98 5.33 18.56
N GLU A 71 7.34 6.44 18.94
CA GLU A 71 5.88 6.52 19.11
C GLU A 71 5.15 6.28 17.78
N ALA A 72 5.61 6.89 16.69
CA ALA A 72 5.06 6.67 15.36
C ALA A 72 5.16 5.18 14.95
N ARG A 73 6.30 4.53 15.22
CA ARG A 73 6.47 3.10 14.95
C ARG A 73 5.55 2.23 15.80
N ALA A 74 5.36 2.55 17.07
CA ALA A 74 4.44 1.85 17.94
C ALA A 74 3.00 1.95 17.40
N LEU A 75 2.55 3.16 17.04
CA LEU A 75 1.22 3.39 16.45
C LEU A 75 1.00 2.67 15.13
N ILE A 76 2.04 2.52 14.31
CA ILE A 76 1.98 1.79 13.04
C ILE A 76 1.95 0.27 13.26
N SER A 77 2.68 -0.24 14.26
CA SER A 77 2.83 -1.67 14.53
C SER A 77 1.63 -2.28 15.26
N MET A 78 0.84 -1.46 15.97
CA MET A 78 -0.37 -1.90 16.70
C MET A 78 -1.62 -2.06 15.82
N LYS A 79 -1.47 -2.28 14.49
CA LYS A 79 -2.59 -2.35 13.53
C LYS A 79 -2.77 -3.71 12.86
#